data_AF-A0A7J2HJY1-F1
#
_entry.id   AF-A0A7J2HJY1-F1
#
_cell.length_a   1.000
_cell.length_b   1.000
_cell.length_c   1.000
_cell.angle_alpha   90.00
_cell.angle_beta   90.00
_cell.angle_gamma   90.00
#
_symmetry.space_group_name_H-M   'P 1'
#
loop_
_entity.id
_entity.type
_entity.pdbx_description
1 polymer ?
#
loop_
_entity_poly.entity_id
_entity_poly.type
_entity_poly.pdbx_seq_one_letter_code
_entity_poly.pdbx_strand_id
1 'polypeptide(L)'
;MLKIVKRNREARVGQVIEEAVTGLRIERYEAARLIYRLKDLGYIRFIDPNPPRSLLKYFFSSHVVWFWLLVGSVMITFFLIYLTPQKPPFTYLRYGFGSLFVLYLPGAALIELLYPKPKDLSQLERLALSIGLSLALVPLVGLILNYTPWGIRLTPIFTSLSLLTLGLASGAVARKYSLLKLEIISRNRGGGD
;
A
#
# COMPACT_ATOMS: atom_id res chain seq x y z
N MET A 1 -3.46 -13.28 31.32
CA MET A 1 -3.28 -13.17 29.85
C MET A 1 -1.82 -13.37 29.41
N LEU A 2 -0.87 -12.51 29.81
CA LEU A 2 0.53 -12.57 29.39
C LEU A 2 1.23 -13.92 29.66
N LYS A 3 0.89 -14.59 30.76
CA LYS A 3 1.42 -15.93 31.10
C LYS A 3 0.98 -17.04 30.13
N ILE A 4 -0.24 -16.94 29.58
CA ILE A 4 -0.82 -17.90 28.61
C ILE A 4 -0.18 -17.68 27.23
N VAL A 5 -0.06 -16.42 26.81
CA VAL A 5 0.60 -16.05 25.54
C VAL A 5 2.09 -16.43 25.54
N LYS A 6 2.79 -16.27 26.67
CA LYS A 6 4.22 -16.64 26.79
C LYS A 6 4.44 -18.15 26.76
N ARG A 7 3.42 -18.96 27.12
CA ARG A 7 3.46 -20.42 27.12
C ARG A 7 3.21 -21.03 25.73
N ASN A 8 2.47 -20.33 24.87
CA ASN A 8 2.09 -20.77 23.52
C ASN A 8 2.58 -19.77 22.46
N ARG A 9 3.91 -19.71 22.25
CA ARG A 9 4.58 -18.77 21.32
C ARG A 9 4.16 -18.92 19.85
N GLU A 10 3.64 -20.09 19.44
CA GLU A 10 3.30 -20.39 18.03
C GLU A 10 1.81 -20.74 17.79
N ALA A 11 0.95 -20.61 18.80
CA ALA A 11 -0.46 -21.00 18.66
C ALA A 11 -1.24 -20.03 17.76
N ARG A 12 -2.21 -20.56 17.01
CA ARG A 12 -3.12 -19.72 16.20
C ARG A 12 -3.90 -18.79 17.13
N VAL A 13 -4.20 -17.57 16.66
CA VAL A 13 -4.97 -16.57 17.44
C VAL A 13 -6.26 -17.17 18.02
N GLY A 14 -6.94 -18.04 17.27
CA GLY A 14 -8.13 -18.75 17.75
C GLY A 14 -7.87 -19.68 18.96
N GLN A 15 -6.75 -20.40 18.97
CA GLN A 15 -6.36 -21.28 20.09
C GLN A 15 -6.01 -20.46 21.34
N VAL A 16 -5.31 -19.33 21.17
CA VAL A 16 -4.97 -18.43 22.28
C VAL A 16 -6.23 -17.77 22.88
N ILE A 17 -7.22 -17.45 22.03
CA ILE A 17 -8.52 -16.92 22.48
C ILE A 17 -9.27 -17.99 23.29
N GLU A 18 -9.36 -19.22 22.79
CA GLU A 18 -10.05 -20.31 23.50
C GLU A 18 -9.39 -20.65 24.83
N GLU A 19 -8.06 -20.71 24.87
CA GLU A 19 -7.32 -20.97 26.11
C GLU A 19 -7.45 -19.81 27.10
N ALA A 20 -7.57 -18.57 26.63
CA ALA A 20 -7.88 -17.42 27.49
C ALA A 20 -9.32 -17.46 28.02
N VAL A 21 -10.30 -17.87 27.22
CA VAL A 21 -11.70 -18.05 27.64
C VAL A 21 -11.79 -19.12 28.73
N THR A 22 -11.14 -20.27 28.54
CA THR A 22 -11.17 -21.37 29.52
C THR A 22 -10.36 -21.07 30.77
N GLY A 23 -9.17 -20.45 30.63
CA GLY A 23 -8.25 -20.20 31.74
C GLY A 23 -8.59 -18.97 32.60
N LEU A 24 -9.28 -17.97 32.05
CA LEU A 24 -9.65 -16.74 32.77
C LEU A 24 -11.17 -16.63 33.01
N ARG A 25 -11.99 -17.58 32.52
CA ARG A 25 -13.47 -17.55 32.58
C ARG A 25 -14.06 -16.22 32.07
N ILE A 26 -13.51 -15.71 30.97
CA ILE A 26 -13.97 -14.48 30.32
C ILE A 26 -14.69 -14.79 29.02
N GLU A 27 -15.56 -13.90 28.56
CA GLU A 27 -16.23 -14.07 27.27
C GLU A 27 -15.25 -13.95 26.10
N ARG A 28 -15.58 -14.61 24.98
CA ARG A 28 -14.73 -14.68 23.78
C ARG A 28 -14.41 -13.30 23.21
N TYR A 29 -15.36 -12.36 23.30
CA TYR A 29 -15.14 -10.96 22.86
C TYR A 29 -14.13 -10.24 23.77
N GLU A 30 -14.16 -10.52 25.07
CA GLU A 30 -13.34 -9.86 26.08
C GLU A 30 -11.90 -10.38 26.00
N ALA A 31 -11.74 -11.69 25.79
CA ALA A 31 -10.48 -12.31 25.42
C ALA A 31 -9.91 -11.68 24.13
N ALA A 32 -10.70 -11.57 23.06
CA ALA A 32 -10.25 -10.94 21.81
C ALA A 32 -9.82 -9.47 22.03
N ARG A 33 -10.57 -8.70 22.82
CA ARG A 33 -10.27 -7.30 23.16
C ARG A 33 -8.96 -7.16 23.95
N LEU A 34 -8.70 -8.07 24.87
CA LEU A 34 -7.45 -8.10 25.64
C LEU A 34 -6.24 -8.47 24.78
N ILE A 35 -6.38 -9.44 23.86
CA ILE A 35 -5.30 -9.76 22.90
C ILE A 35 -5.05 -8.55 21.98
N TYR A 36 -6.10 -7.87 21.52
CA TYR A 36 -5.96 -6.69 20.68
C TYR A 36 -5.28 -5.53 21.42
N ARG A 37 -5.64 -5.29 22.69
CA ARG A 37 -4.94 -4.31 23.54
C ARG A 37 -3.47 -4.65 23.74
N LEU A 38 -3.13 -5.92 23.94
CA LEU A 38 -1.75 -6.38 24.07
C LEU A 38 -0.96 -6.22 22.75
N LYS A 39 -1.63 -6.33 21.60
CA LYS A 39 -1.05 -6.01 20.28
C LYS A 39 -0.78 -4.52 20.12
N ASP A 40 -1.70 -3.66 20.55
CA ASP A 40 -1.53 -2.20 20.46
C ASP A 40 -0.47 -1.68 21.44
N LEU A 41 -0.34 -2.31 22.61
CA LEU A 41 0.74 -2.05 23.57
C LEU A 41 2.10 -2.63 23.15
N GLY A 42 2.18 -3.32 22.00
CA GLY A 42 3.43 -3.84 21.44
C GLY A 42 3.95 -5.15 22.06
N TYR A 43 3.22 -5.75 23.01
CA TYR A 43 3.60 -7.02 23.65
C TYR A 43 3.38 -8.25 22.76
N ILE A 44 2.50 -8.16 21.75
CA ILE A 44 2.16 -9.29 20.86
C ILE A 44 2.14 -8.82 19.40
N ARG A 45 2.86 -9.50 18.50
CA ARG A 45 2.74 -9.34 17.04
C ARG A 45 1.90 -10.47 16.46
N PHE A 46 0.82 -10.13 15.77
CA PHE A 46 0.11 -11.08 14.91
C PHE A 46 0.97 -11.34 13.67
N ILE A 47 1.30 -12.60 13.41
CA ILE A 47 2.14 -13.04 12.30
C ILE A 47 1.26 -13.81 11.33
N ASP A 48 1.28 -13.42 10.05
CA ASP A 48 0.56 -14.15 9.01
C ASP A 48 1.22 -15.53 8.76
N PRO A 49 0.45 -16.63 8.78
CA PRO A 49 0.98 -17.99 8.66
C PRO A 49 1.71 -18.31 7.36
N ASN A 50 1.49 -17.55 6.27
CA ASN A 50 2.03 -17.88 4.95
C ASN A 50 2.56 -16.63 4.21
N PRO A 51 3.79 -16.18 4.53
CA PRO A 51 4.39 -15.07 3.82
C PRO A 51 4.66 -15.47 2.34
N PRO A 52 4.29 -14.63 1.36
CA PRO A 52 4.51 -14.93 -0.06
C PRO A 52 6.00 -15.11 -0.38
N ARG A 53 6.38 -16.35 -0.69
CA ARG A 53 7.77 -16.79 -0.89
C ARG A 53 8.40 -16.42 -2.25
N SER A 54 7.67 -15.71 -3.12
CA SER A 54 8.14 -15.38 -4.48
C SER A 54 7.60 -14.02 -4.94
N LEU A 55 8.44 -13.23 -5.61
CA LEU A 55 8.07 -11.93 -6.21
C LEU A 55 6.87 -12.09 -7.17
N LEU A 56 6.87 -13.10 -8.05
CA LEU A 56 5.76 -13.35 -8.96
C LEU A 56 4.46 -13.69 -8.21
N LYS A 57 4.55 -14.51 -7.15
CA LYS A 57 3.37 -14.88 -6.34
C LYS A 57 2.87 -13.71 -5.49
N TYR A 58 3.75 -12.75 -5.17
CA TYR A 58 3.39 -11.49 -4.52
C TYR A 58 2.62 -10.58 -5.47
N PHE A 59 3.09 -10.42 -6.73
CA PHE A 59 2.43 -9.62 -7.77
C PHE A 59 0.96 -10.02 -8.05
N PHE A 60 0.64 -11.31 -7.89
CA PHE A 60 -0.73 -11.85 -8.06
C PHE A 60 -1.49 -12.06 -6.74
N SER A 61 -0.94 -11.65 -5.60
CA SER A 61 -1.60 -11.77 -4.30
C SER A 61 -2.44 -10.53 -3.97
N SER A 62 -3.47 -10.70 -3.14
CA SER A 62 -4.43 -9.65 -2.71
C SER A 62 -3.78 -8.39 -2.09
N HIS A 63 -2.49 -8.43 -1.78
CA HIS A 63 -1.70 -7.30 -1.29
C HIS A 63 -1.30 -6.29 -2.39
N VAL A 64 -1.34 -6.69 -3.66
CA VAL A 64 -0.92 -5.86 -4.82
C VAL A 64 -2.13 -5.28 -5.57
N VAL A 65 -3.35 -5.46 -5.05
CA VAL A 65 -4.58 -4.89 -5.62
C VAL A 65 -4.47 -3.37 -5.78
N TRP A 66 -3.88 -2.68 -4.80
CA TRP A 66 -3.66 -1.23 -4.90
C TRP A 66 -2.76 -0.84 -6.09
N PHE A 67 -1.71 -1.63 -6.39
CA PHE A 67 -0.86 -1.41 -7.56
C PHE A 67 -1.62 -1.64 -8.86
N TRP A 68 -2.41 -2.72 -8.95
CA TRP A 68 -3.24 -2.98 -10.13
C TRP A 68 -4.34 -1.95 -10.34
N LEU A 69 -4.94 -1.44 -9.27
CA LEU A 69 -5.89 -0.31 -9.34
C LEU A 69 -5.20 0.94 -9.87
N LEU A 70 -3.97 1.21 -9.42
CA LEU A 70 -3.18 2.33 -9.91
C LEU A 70 -2.85 2.16 -11.40
N VAL A 71 -2.33 1.00 -11.81
CA VAL A 71 -2.02 0.68 -13.22
C VAL A 71 -3.29 0.75 -14.07
N GLY A 72 -4.40 0.19 -13.60
CA GLY A 72 -5.70 0.26 -14.26
C GLY A 72 -6.16 1.69 -14.46
N SER A 73 -6.00 2.56 -13.46
CA SER A 73 -6.32 3.98 -13.56
C SER A 73 -5.42 4.72 -14.58
N VAL A 74 -4.12 4.42 -14.62
CA VAL A 74 -3.20 4.94 -15.65
C VAL A 74 -3.65 4.49 -17.05
N MET A 75 -4.00 3.21 -17.20
CA MET A 75 -4.45 2.62 -18.47
C MET A 75 -5.79 3.19 -18.94
N ILE A 76 -6.75 3.40 -18.03
CA ILE A 76 -8.01 4.07 -18.31
C ILE A 76 -7.76 5.50 -18.78
N THR A 77 -6.87 6.22 -18.10
CA THR A 77 -6.50 7.59 -18.47
C THR A 77 -5.83 7.63 -19.85
N PHE A 78 -4.94 6.68 -20.14
CA PHE A 78 -4.34 6.52 -21.47
C PHE A 78 -5.40 6.28 -22.54
N PHE A 79 -6.31 5.32 -22.32
CA PHE A 79 -7.39 5.00 -23.25
C PHE A 79 -8.29 6.23 -23.52
N LEU A 80 -8.65 6.96 -22.46
CA LEU A 80 -9.46 8.18 -22.55
C LEU A 80 -8.78 9.31 -23.32
N ILE A 81 -7.45 9.42 -23.25
CA ILE A 81 -6.70 10.48 -23.93
C ILE A 81 -6.48 10.14 -25.41
N TYR A 82 -6.13 8.88 -25.73
CA TYR A 82 -5.64 8.50 -27.06
C TYR A 82 -6.68 7.80 -27.95
N LEU A 83 -7.61 7.03 -27.37
CA LEU A 83 -8.57 6.24 -28.16
C LEU A 83 -9.95 6.91 -28.28
N THR A 84 -10.29 7.79 -27.35
CA THR A 84 -11.65 8.33 -27.28
C THR A 84 -11.82 9.61 -28.13
N PRO A 85 -12.91 9.74 -28.91
CA PRO A 85 -13.20 10.95 -29.68
C PRO A 85 -13.36 12.19 -28.79
N GLN A 86 -12.91 13.35 -29.27
CA GLN A 86 -13.05 14.65 -28.56
C GLN A 86 -14.48 15.22 -28.58
N LYS A 87 -15.50 14.35 -28.59
CA LYS A 87 -16.92 14.73 -28.59
C LYS A 87 -17.53 14.50 -27.20
N PRO A 88 -18.43 15.38 -26.74
CA PRO A 88 -19.25 15.10 -25.56
C PRO A 88 -20.01 13.77 -25.74
N PRO A 89 -20.13 12.90 -24.72
CA PRO A 89 -19.85 13.14 -23.29
C PRO A 89 -18.42 12.79 -22.83
N PHE A 90 -17.59 12.18 -23.68
CA PHE A 90 -16.29 11.63 -23.27
C PHE A 90 -15.27 12.66 -22.79
N THR A 91 -15.36 13.90 -23.28
CA THR A 91 -14.51 15.01 -22.85
C THR A 91 -14.63 15.28 -21.34
N TYR A 92 -15.83 15.18 -20.78
CA TYR A 92 -16.04 15.37 -19.33
C TYR A 92 -15.37 14.27 -18.52
N LEU A 93 -15.46 13.04 -19.00
CA LEU A 93 -14.83 11.88 -18.36
C LEU A 93 -13.31 12.02 -18.37
N ARG A 94 -12.73 12.50 -19.48
CA ARG A 94 -11.31 12.81 -19.58
C ARG A 94 -10.86 13.88 -18.57
N TYR A 95 -11.63 14.94 -18.34
CA TYR A 95 -11.27 15.94 -17.33
C TYR A 95 -11.38 15.40 -15.91
N GLY A 96 -12.40 14.58 -15.62
CA GLY A 96 -12.54 13.91 -14.32
C GLY A 96 -11.36 12.98 -14.04
N PHE A 97 -11.10 12.01 -14.92
CA PHE A 97 -10.01 11.06 -14.72
C PHE A 97 -8.63 11.70 -14.86
N GLY A 98 -8.46 12.66 -15.77
CA GLY A 98 -7.20 13.40 -15.93
C GLY A 98 -6.85 14.23 -14.71
N SER A 99 -7.82 14.92 -14.10
CA SER A 99 -7.58 15.67 -12.86
C SER A 99 -7.27 14.73 -11.70
N LEU A 100 -8.01 13.63 -11.55
CA LEU A 100 -7.72 12.61 -10.53
C LEU A 100 -6.33 12.01 -10.71
N PHE A 101 -5.93 11.73 -11.95
CA PHE A 101 -4.59 11.26 -12.28
C PHE A 101 -3.51 12.23 -11.82
N VAL A 102 -3.65 13.50 -12.16
CA VAL A 102 -2.65 14.52 -11.82
C VAL A 102 -2.65 14.83 -10.32
N LEU A 103 -3.81 14.84 -9.66
CA LEU A 103 -3.93 15.29 -8.26
C LEU A 103 -3.72 14.20 -7.22
N TYR A 104 -3.78 12.92 -7.59
CA TYR A 104 -3.73 11.83 -6.62
C TYR A 104 -2.69 10.76 -6.95
N LEU A 105 -2.60 10.29 -8.20
CA LEU A 105 -1.83 9.08 -8.52
C LEU A 105 -0.33 9.16 -8.20
N PRO A 106 0.44 10.18 -8.64
CA PRO A 106 1.88 10.20 -8.39
C PRO A 106 2.20 10.36 -6.90
N GLY A 107 1.40 11.16 -6.18
CA GLY A 107 1.55 11.31 -4.73
C GLY A 107 1.14 10.06 -3.95
N ALA A 108 0.09 9.35 -4.37
CA ALA A 108 -0.29 8.07 -3.79
C ALA A 108 0.80 7.01 -3.99
N ALA A 109 1.42 6.97 -5.17
CA ALA A 109 2.54 6.07 -5.45
C ALA A 109 3.76 6.37 -4.57
N LEU A 110 4.05 7.65 -4.34
CA LEU A 110 5.13 8.05 -3.46
C LEU A 110 4.84 7.70 -1.99
N ILE A 111 3.61 7.87 -1.51
CA ILE A 111 3.23 7.49 -0.13
C ILE A 111 3.37 6.00 0.10
N GLU A 112 2.91 5.16 -0.84
CA GLU A 112 3.06 3.72 -0.69
C GLU A 112 4.54 3.27 -0.74
N LEU A 113 5.38 4.02 -1.47
CA LEU A 113 6.82 3.83 -1.44
C LEU A 113 7.44 4.25 -0.10
N LEU A 114 7.04 5.41 0.45
CA LEU A 114 7.63 6.00 1.66
C LEU A 114 7.13 5.35 2.96
N TYR A 115 5.85 5.01 3.03
CA TYR A 115 5.14 4.47 4.20
C TYR A 115 4.43 3.15 3.86
N PRO A 116 5.20 2.06 3.64
CA PRO A 116 4.66 0.80 3.19
C PRO A 116 3.78 0.09 4.23
N LYS A 117 3.86 0.45 5.52
CA LYS A 117 3.09 -0.24 6.57
C LYS A 117 1.77 0.49 6.85
N PRO A 118 0.65 -0.25 6.96
CA PRO A 118 -0.67 0.32 7.21
C PRO A 118 -0.79 1.05 8.56
N LYS A 119 0.08 0.74 9.53
CA LYS A 119 0.10 1.39 10.85
C LYS A 119 0.83 2.74 10.88
N ASP A 120 1.57 3.09 9.83
CA ASP A 120 2.42 4.30 9.86
C ASP A 120 1.59 5.59 9.71
N LEU A 121 0.44 5.51 9.02
CA LEU A 121 -0.42 6.66 8.71
C LEU A 121 -1.88 6.23 8.71
N SER A 122 -2.74 7.04 9.31
CA SER A 122 -4.19 6.88 9.20
C SER A 122 -4.67 7.04 7.75
N GLN A 123 -5.85 6.53 7.43
CA GLN A 123 -6.40 6.61 6.07
C GLN A 123 -6.58 8.05 5.59
N LEU A 124 -6.99 8.96 6.48
CA LEU A 124 -7.18 10.37 6.16
C LEU A 124 -5.85 11.08 5.92
N GLU A 125 -4.82 10.81 6.74
CA GLU A 125 -3.48 11.35 6.54
C GLU A 125 -2.86 10.87 5.23
N ARG A 126 -3.03 9.57 4.89
CA ARG A 126 -2.57 9.02 3.60
C ARG A 126 -3.18 9.77 2.43
N LEU A 127 -4.48 10.06 2.50
CA LEU A 127 -5.17 10.79 1.44
C LEU A 127 -4.69 12.25 1.36
N ALA A 128 -4.62 12.95 2.48
CA ALA A 128 -4.14 14.33 2.51
C ALA A 128 -2.70 14.46 1.99
N LEU A 129 -1.79 13.57 2.44
CA LEU A 129 -0.40 13.56 2.01
C LEU A 129 -0.25 13.16 0.54
N SER A 130 -1.06 12.22 0.05
CA SER A 130 -1.03 11.86 -1.37
C SER A 130 -1.38 13.04 -2.27
N ILE A 131 -2.40 13.83 -1.90
CA ILE A 131 -2.79 15.03 -2.65
C ILE A 131 -1.67 16.08 -2.58
N GLY A 132 -1.15 16.35 -1.37
CA GLY A 132 -0.07 17.32 -1.17
C GLY A 132 1.20 16.97 -1.95
N LEU A 133 1.61 15.69 -1.95
CA LEU A 133 2.76 15.22 -2.72
C LEU A 133 2.51 15.28 -4.23
N SER A 134 1.29 15.03 -4.68
CA SER A 134 0.94 15.19 -6.09
C SER A 134 1.08 16.64 -6.55
N LEU A 135 0.58 17.59 -5.72
CA LEU A 135 0.70 19.03 -5.96
C LEU A 135 2.15 19.51 -5.96
N ALA A 136 3.06 18.83 -5.26
CA ALA A 136 4.49 19.11 -5.33
C ALA A 136 5.17 18.47 -6.55
N LEU A 137 4.87 17.19 -6.82
CA LEU A 137 5.52 16.41 -7.88
C LEU A 137 5.14 16.87 -9.28
N VAL A 138 3.86 17.16 -9.52
CA VAL A 138 3.37 17.47 -10.87
C VAL A 138 4.01 18.74 -11.43
N PRO A 139 4.00 19.89 -10.71
CA PRO A 139 4.68 21.09 -11.20
C PRO A 139 6.18 20.87 -11.36
N LEU A 140 6.82 20.12 -10.47
CA LEU A 140 8.24 19.80 -10.58
C LEU A 140 8.55 19.02 -11.86
N VAL A 141 7.73 18.00 -12.20
CA VAL A 141 7.85 17.25 -13.46
C VAL A 141 7.58 18.16 -14.65
N GLY A 142 6.58 19.05 -14.56
CA GLY A 142 6.27 20.04 -15.59
C GLY A 142 7.44 21.01 -15.84
N LEU A 143 8.10 21.46 -14.79
CA LEU A 143 9.31 22.30 -14.87
C LEU A 143 10.46 21.53 -15.53
N ILE A 144 10.74 20.31 -15.09
CA ILE A 144 11.79 19.47 -15.71
C ILE A 144 11.50 19.29 -17.21
N LEU A 145 10.24 19.00 -17.56
CA LEU A 145 9.82 18.85 -18.96
C LEU A 145 9.94 20.14 -19.77
N ASN A 146 9.77 21.31 -19.16
CA ASN A 146 9.98 22.59 -19.83
C ASN A 146 11.43 22.73 -20.35
N TYR A 147 12.40 22.21 -19.59
CA TYR A 147 13.81 22.18 -20.00
C TYR A 147 14.17 21.01 -20.95
N THR A 148 13.22 20.14 -21.29
CA THR A 148 13.42 19.08 -22.27
C THR A 148 12.92 19.50 -23.66
N PRO A 149 13.49 18.98 -24.75
CA PRO A 149 13.08 19.33 -26.13
C PRO A 149 11.62 18.99 -26.45
N TRP A 150 10.95 18.19 -25.61
CA TRP A 150 9.54 17.84 -25.76
C TRP A 150 8.57 18.96 -25.30
N GLY A 151 9.01 19.87 -24.42
CA GLY A 151 8.24 21.00 -23.91
C GLY A 151 7.00 20.64 -23.08
N ILE A 152 6.19 21.65 -22.75
CA ILE A 152 4.94 21.51 -21.97
C ILE A 152 3.79 21.11 -22.91
N ARG A 153 3.82 19.86 -23.39
CA ARG A 153 2.72 19.26 -24.18
C ARG A 153 1.99 18.20 -23.37
N LEU A 154 0.78 17.80 -23.79
CA LEU A 154 0.02 16.76 -23.10
C LEU A 154 0.74 15.40 -23.12
N THR A 155 1.31 15.02 -24.27
CA THR A 155 1.93 13.69 -24.42
C THR A 155 3.19 13.50 -23.57
N PRO A 156 4.14 14.46 -23.47
CA PRO A 156 5.31 14.31 -22.59
C PRO A 156 4.92 14.36 -21.11
N ILE A 157 4.01 15.26 -20.72
CA ILE A 157 3.52 15.35 -19.32
C ILE A 157 2.90 14.03 -18.89
N PHE A 158 1.97 13.50 -19.68
CA PHE A 158 1.31 12.24 -19.38
C PHE A 158 2.31 11.08 -19.33
N THR A 159 3.23 11.01 -20.30
CA THR A 159 4.21 9.92 -20.37
C THR A 159 5.17 9.96 -19.17
N SER A 160 5.72 11.12 -18.83
CA SER A 160 6.63 11.28 -17.71
C SER A 160 5.96 11.03 -16.36
N LEU A 161 4.74 11.55 -16.15
CA LEU A 161 3.98 11.27 -14.93
C LEU A 161 3.60 9.80 -14.81
N SER A 162 3.22 9.16 -15.92
CA SER A 162 2.91 7.73 -15.93
C SER A 162 4.15 6.91 -15.58
N LEU A 163 5.29 7.21 -16.21
CA LEU A 163 6.55 6.51 -15.95
C LEU A 163 7.01 6.71 -14.50
N LEU A 164 6.93 7.94 -13.98
CA LEU A 164 7.23 8.25 -12.59
C LEU A 164 6.33 7.45 -11.65
N THR A 165 5.01 7.51 -11.85
CA THR A 165 4.03 6.83 -11.01
C THR A 165 4.26 5.31 -11.01
N LEU A 166 4.47 4.70 -12.19
CA LEU A 166 4.74 3.27 -12.30
C LEU A 166 6.08 2.88 -11.67
N GLY A 167 7.11 3.71 -11.83
CA GLY A 167 8.42 3.51 -11.19
C GLY A 167 8.33 3.54 -9.67
N LEU A 168 7.65 4.56 -9.12
CA LEU A 168 7.41 4.68 -7.68
C LEU A 168 6.58 3.51 -7.14
N ALA A 169 5.51 3.12 -7.84
CA ALA A 169 4.66 2.01 -7.45
C ALA A 169 5.42 0.66 -7.48
N SER A 170 6.29 0.47 -8.48
CA SER A 170 7.17 -0.71 -8.57
C SER A 170 8.17 -0.73 -7.42
N GLY A 171 8.78 0.43 -7.09
CA GLY A 171 9.64 0.59 -5.93
C GLY A 171 8.91 0.28 -4.62
N ALA A 172 7.65 0.69 -4.49
CA ALA A 172 6.83 0.42 -3.30
C ALA A 172 6.62 -1.09 -3.09
N VAL A 173 6.33 -1.81 -4.17
CA VAL A 173 6.21 -3.28 -4.16
C VAL A 173 7.55 -3.92 -3.75
N ALA A 174 8.67 -3.47 -4.31
CA ALA A 174 9.99 -3.97 -3.95
C ALA A 174 10.33 -3.72 -2.47
N ARG A 175 9.99 -2.53 -1.94
CA ARG A 175 10.21 -2.19 -0.53
C ARG A 175 9.35 -3.05 0.40
N LYS A 176 8.07 -3.26 0.08
CA LYS A 176 7.17 -4.14 0.85
C LYS A 176 7.67 -5.58 0.86
N TYR A 177 8.17 -6.08 -0.27
CA TYR A 177 8.76 -7.42 -0.33
C TYR A 177 10.04 -7.54 0.50
N SER A 178 10.93 -6.55 0.45
CA SER A 178 12.16 -6.54 1.26
C SER A 178 11.86 -6.55 2.76
N LEU A 179 10.87 -5.74 3.20
CA LEU A 179 10.43 -5.73 4.59
C LEU A 179 9.89 -7.08 5.04
N LEU A 180 9.07 -7.73 4.20
CA LEU A 180 8.56 -9.07 4.49
C LEU A 180 9.70 -10.10 4.60
N LYS A 181 10.67 -10.05 3.67
CA LYS A 181 11.83 -10.95 3.69
C LYS A 181 12.67 -10.78 4.96
N LEU A 182 12.90 -9.53 5.39
CA LEU A 182 13.62 -9.25 6.63
C LEU A 182 12.91 -9.80 7.86
N GLU A 183 11.58 -9.67 7.92
CA GLU A 183 10.78 -10.22 9.01
C GLU A 183 10.90 -11.77 9.09
N ILE A 184 10.91 -12.45 7.94
CA ILE A 184 11.15 -13.91 7.85
C ILE A 184 12.56 -14.28 8.31
N ILE A 185 13.59 -13.52 7.93
CA ILE A 185 14.98 -13.81 8.30
C ILE A 185 15.19 -13.59 9.81
N SER A 186 14.66 -12.49 10.37
CA SER A 186 14.72 -12.25 11.82
C SER A 186 14.02 -13.35 12.62
N ARG A 187 12.92 -13.90 12.08
CA ARG A 187 12.21 -15.03 12.67
C ARG A 187 13.08 -16.29 12.73
N ASN A 188 13.79 -16.60 11.64
CA ASN A 188 14.62 -17.81 11.57
C ASN A 188 15.84 -17.76 12.50
N ARG A 189 16.31 -16.56 12.86
CA ARG A 189 17.38 -16.37 13.87
C ARG A 189 16.88 -16.37 15.31
N GLY A 190 15.64 -15.94 15.57
CA GLY A 190 15.09 -15.86 16.94
C GLY A 190 14.41 -17.13 17.47
N GLY A 191 14.31 -18.19 16.65
CA GLY A 191 13.75 -19.49 17.04
C GLY A 191 14.80 -20.59 17.28
N GLY A 192 16.09 -20.24 17.28
CA GLY A 192 17.20 -21.18 17.46
C GLY A 192 17.81 -21.21 18.86
N ASP A 193 17.29 -20.43 19.81
CA ASP A 193 17.78 -20.31 21.19
C ASP A 193 16.73 -20.75 22.22
#